data_AF-A0A9D1E316-F1
#
_entry.id   AF-A0A9D1E316-F1
#
_cell.length_a   1.000
_cell.length_b   1.000
_cell.length_c   1.000
_cell.angle_alpha   90.00
_cell.angle_beta   90.00
_cell.angle_gamma   90.00
#
_symmetry.space_group_name_H-M   'P 1'
#
loop_
_entity.id
_entity.type
_entity.pdbx_description
1 polymer ?
#
loop_
_entity_poly.entity_id
_entity_poly.type
_entity_poly.pdbx_seq_one_letter_code
_entity_poly.pdbx_strand_id
1 'polypeptide(L)'
;MEYKAQMDDIAKAVEFTHNPNSSEVVLERSGVYEKTAISRGATYYQMPQSQWEIVSKQSSRAWKINKAFLKQQIRAGKTFLLASDPLTAGGYYFQKEIKFISRYVTYQLI
;
A
#
# COMPACT_ATOMS: atom_id res chain seq x y z
N MET A 1 3.16 -10.21 23.73
CA MET A 1 2.26 -10.59 22.61
C MET A 1 2.15 -9.48 21.55
N GLU A 2 1.96 -8.22 21.93
CA GLU A 2 1.80 -7.10 20.99
C GLU A 2 2.98 -6.88 20.02
N TYR A 3 4.21 -7.03 20.52
CA TYR A 3 5.43 -6.93 19.70
C TYR A 3 5.50 -7.96 18.57
N LYS A 4 5.10 -9.21 18.82
CA LYS A 4 5.10 -10.28 17.81
C LYS A 4 4.11 -9.97 16.68
N ALA A 5 2.90 -9.53 17.04
CA ALA A 5 1.89 -9.15 16.05
C ALA A 5 2.33 -7.96 15.18
N GLN A 6 3.02 -6.98 15.78
CA GLN A 6 3.58 -5.86 15.03
C GLN A 6 4.67 -6.31 14.05
N MET A 7 5.54 -7.25 14.45
CA MET A 7 6.56 -7.80 13.55
C MET A 7 5.95 -8.62 12.41
N ASP A 8 4.89 -9.39 12.67
CA ASP A 8 4.17 -10.12 11.63
C ASP A 8 3.54 -9.16 10.59
N ASP A 9 3.00 -8.02 11.05
CA ASP A 9 2.42 -7.01 10.14
C ASP A 9 3.51 -6.33 9.28
N ILE A 10 4.69 -6.06 9.85
CA ILE A 10 5.85 -5.53 9.12
C ILE A 10 6.38 -6.57 8.12
N ALA A 11 6.48 -7.83 8.53
CA ALA A 11 6.95 -8.92 7.68
C ALA A 11 6.05 -9.07 6.46
N LYS A 12 4.72 -9.04 6.63
CA LYS A 12 3.78 -9.05 5.50
C LYS A 12 3.90 -7.84 4.60
N ALA A 13 4.13 -6.65 5.17
CA ALA A 13 4.38 -5.46 4.37
C ALA A 13 5.60 -5.62 3.45
N VAL A 14 6.67 -6.24 3.95
CA VAL A 14 7.89 -6.53 3.17
C VAL A 14 7.65 -7.65 2.15
N GLU A 15 7.05 -8.77 2.60
CA GLU A 15 6.79 -9.98 1.80
C GLU A 15 6.05 -9.67 0.49
N PHE A 16 5.07 -8.76 0.56
CA PHE A 16 4.21 -8.39 -0.56
C PHE A 16 4.57 -7.04 -1.18
N THR A 17 5.74 -6.50 -0.88
CA THR A 17 6.30 -5.35 -1.61
C THR A 17 6.97 -5.83 -2.88
N HIS A 18 6.47 -5.36 -4.02
CA HIS A 18 7.05 -5.63 -5.32
C HIS A 18 7.94 -4.48 -5.76
N ASN A 19 9.08 -4.82 -6.37
CA ASN A 19 10.06 -3.87 -6.90
C ASN A 19 10.52 -2.81 -5.86
N PRO A 20 11.08 -3.26 -4.71
CA PRO A 20 11.40 -2.37 -3.59
C PRO A 20 12.51 -1.34 -3.88
N ASN A 21 13.21 -1.44 -5.02
CA ASN A 21 14.31 -0.55 -5.37
C ASN A 21 13.89 0.65 -6.24
N SER A 22 12.64 0.69 -6.73
CA SER A 22 12.16 1.82 -7.53
C SER A 22 12.08 3.11 -6.72
N SER A 23 12.37 4.27 -7.32
CA SER A 23 12.16 5.57 -6.68
C SER A 23 10.69 5.97 -6.58
N GLU A 24 9.81 5.27 -7.31
CA GLU A 24 8.38 5.52 -7.33
C GLU A 24 7.63 4.42 -6.57
N VAL A 25 6.49 4.80 -5.98
CA VAL A 25 5.48 3.87 -5.48
C VAL A 25 4.13 4.24 -6.08
N VAL A 26 3.44 3.24 -6.63
CA VAL A 26 2.08 3.40 -7.13
C VAL A 26 1.11 2.86 -6.10
N LEU A 27 0.12 3.68 -5.74
CA LEU A 27 -1.06 3.29 -4.98
C LEU A 27 -2.27 3.30 -5.89
N GLU A 28 -3.18 2.36 -5.65
CA GLU A 28 -4.36 2.19 -6.46
C GLU A 28 -5.47 1.47 -5.69
N ARG A 29 -6.66 1.45 -6.27
CA ARG A 29 -7.71 0.53 -5.85
C ARG A 29 -7.41 -0.86 -6.42
N SER A 30 -7.16 -1.84 -5.53
CA SER A 30 -6.81 -3.22 -5.90
C SER A 30 -7.75 -3.78 -6.98
N GLY A 31 -7.17 -4.43 -8.00
CA GLY A 31 -7.89 -5.09 -9.08
C GLY A 31 -8.33 -4.22 -10.27
N VAL A 32 -8.17 -2.89 -10.21
CA VAL A 32 -8.55 -2.01 -11.36
C VAL A 32 -7.32 -1.48 -12.12
N TYR A 33 -6.17 -1.31 -11.45
CA TYR A 33 -5.03 -0.59 -12.04
C TYR A 33 -3.64 -1.24 -11.88
N GLU A 34 -3.52 -2.46 -11.34
CA GLU A 34 -2.22 -3.12 -11.02
C GLU A 34 -1.22 -3.16 -12.18
N LYS A 35 -1.75 -3.18 -13.41
CA LYS A 35 -0.97 -3.11 -14.65
C LYS A 35 -0.15 -1.82 -14.75
N THR A 36 -0.63 -0.71 -14.20
CA THR A 36 0.05 0.59 -14.21
C THR A 36 1.37 0.52 -13.45
N ALA A 37 1.36 0.00 -12.21
CA ALA A 37 2.58 -0.11 -11.41
C ALA A 37 3.63 -1.01 -12.07
N ILE A 38 3.19 -2.15 -12.61
CA ILE A 38 4.05 -3.10 -13.34
C ILE A 38 4.65 -2.43 -14.58
N SER A 39 3.82 -1.77 -15.40
CA SER A 39 4.28 -1.12 -16.63
C SER A 39 5.30 -0.01 -16.40
N ARG A 40 5.22 0.68 -15.26
CA ARG A 40 6.15 1.76 -14.88
C ARG A 40 7.44 1.27 -14.24
N GLY A 41 7.52 -0.01 -13.86
CA GLY A 41 8.58 -0.46 -12.96
C GLY A 41 8.55 0.33 -11.64
N ALA A 42 7.35 0.59 -11.11
CA ALA A 42 7.17 1.24 -9.82
C ALA A 42 7.16 0.21 -8.68
N THR A 43 7.35 0.68 -7.45
CA THR A 43 7.05 -0.11 -6.25
C THR A 43 5.54 -0.23 -6.09
N TYR A 44 5.03 -1.39 -5.69
CA TYR A 44 3.61 -1.54 -5.34
C TYR A 44 3.43 -2.65 -4.30
N TYR A 45 2.23 -2.70 -3.72
CA TYR A 45 1.86 -3.71 -2.74
C TYR A 45 0.81 -4.64 -3.32
N GLN A 46 1.08 -5.95 -3.34
CA GLN A 46 0.11 -6.93 -3.82
C GLN A 46 0.19 -8.22 -3.02
N MET A 47 -0.88 -8.50 -2.28
CA MET A 47 -1.05 -9.75 -1.54
C MET A 47 -1.97 -10.70 -2.33
N PRO A 48 -1.70 -12.02 -2.35
CA PRO A 48 -2.65 -12.98 -2.91
C PRO A 48 -4.04 -12.85 -2.27
N GLN A 49 -5.09 -12.93 -3.10
CA GLN A 49 -6.49 -12.77 -2.66
C GLN A 49 -6.85 -13.66 -1.47
N SER A 50 -6.42 -14.93 -1.48
CA SER A 50 -6.66 -15.87 -0.37
C SER A 50 -6.05 -15.40 0.96
N GLN A 51 -4.89 -14.77 0.93
CA GLN A 51 -4.27 -14.20 2.12
C GLN A 51 -4.97 -12.89 2.53
N TRP A 52 -5.39 -12.08 1.56
CA TRP A 52 -6.14 -10.85 1.83
C TRP A 52 -7.47 -11.16 2.53
N GLU A 53 -8.19 -12.20 2.11
CA GLU A 53 -9.43 -12.66 2.74
C GLU A 53 -9.23 -13.09 4.20
N ILE A 54 -8.07 -13.65 4.54
CA ILE A 54 -7.73 -14.01 5.93
C ILE A 54 -7.47 -12.74 6.76
N VAL A 55 -6.67 -11.82 6.22
CA VAL A 55 -6.23 -10.63 6.94
C VAL A 55 -7.36 -9.60 7.08
N SER A 56 -8.20 -9.45 6.05
CA SER A 56 -9.30 -8.47 6.01
C SER A 56 -10.44 -8.78 6.99
N LYS A 57 -10.61 -10.05 7.41
CA LYS A 57 -11.49 -10.45 8.52
C LYS A 57 -11.13 -9.77 9.84
N GLN A 58 -9.87 -9.33 9.98
CA GLN A 58 -9.39 -8.52 11.08
C GLN A 58 -9.07 -7.12 10.54
N SER A 59 -10.08 -6.27 10.41
CA SER A 59 -9.96 -4.95 9.73
C SER A 59 -8.83 -4.07 10.28
N SER A 60 -8.54 -4.17 11.58
CA SER A 60 -7.42 -3.48 12.21
C SER A 60 -6.06 -3.98 11.73
N ARG A 61 -5.92 -5.27 11.42
CA ARG A 61 -4.70 -5.92 10.94
C ARG A 61 -4.40 -5.58 9.49
N ALA A 62 -5.41 -5.65 8.60
CA ALA A 62 -5.26 -5.22 7.21
C ALA A 62 -4.74 -3.78 7.11
N TRP A 63 -5.31 -2.88 7.90
CA TRP A 63 -4.82 -1.51 7.98
C TRP A 63 -3.39 -1.40 8.53
N LYS A 64 -3.01 -2.19 9.54
CA LYS A 64 -1.66 -2.15 10.12
C LYS A 64 -0.60 -2.55 9.10
N ILE A 65 -0.87 -3.58 8.28
CA ILE A 65 0.03 -4.02 7.20
C ILE A 65 0.18 -2.93 6.14
N ASN A 66 -0.93 -2.38 5.63
CA ASN A 66 -0.88 -1.30 4.64
C ASN A 66 -0.14 -0.07 5.20
N LYS A 67 -0.41 0.30 6.46
CA LYS A 67 0.30 1.39 7.13
C LYS A 67 1.80 1.11 7.29
N ALA A 68 2.19 -0.14 7.54
CA ALA A 68 3.59 -0.52 7.63
C ALA A 68 4.30 -0.39 6.27
N PHE A 69 3.66 -0.83 5.18
CA PHE A 69 4.14 -0.62 3.81
C PHE A 69 4.32 0.88 3.52
N LEU A 70 3.28 1.70 3.71
CA LEU A 70 3.35 3.14 3.43
C LEU A 70 4.47 3.84 4.21
N LYS A 71 4.65 3.49 5.49
CA LYS A 71 5.75 4.03 6.31
C LYS A 71 7.13 3.67 5.76
N GLN A 72 7.32 2.45 5.25
CA GLN A 72 8.58 2.04 4.64
C GLN A 72 8.86 2.89 3.39
N GLN A 73 7.86 3.10 2.55
CA GLN A 73 8.03 3.86 1.30
C GLN A 73 8.27 5.36 1.54
N ILE A 74 7.57 5.94 2.53
CA ILE A 74 7.82 7.32 2.98
C ILE A 74 9.24 7.48 3.52
N ARG A 75 9.70 6.55 4.38
CA ARG A 75 11.07 6.58 4.94
C ARG A 75 12.15 6.41 3.87
N ALA A 76 11.85 5.65 2.82
CA ALA A 76 12.72 5.49 1.67
C ALA A 76 12.69 6.71 0.71
N GLY A 77 11.91 7.75 1.01
CA GLY A 77 11.87 9.00 0.22
C GLY A 77 11.25 8.83 -1.17
N LYS A 78 10.37 7.84 -1.35
CA LYS A 78 9.79 7.54 -2.67
C LYS A 78 8.75 8.57 -3.10
N THR A 79 8.64 8.78 -4.41
CA THR A 79 7.55 9.55 -5.02
C THR A 79 6.28 8.71 -5.07
N PHE A 80 5.18 9.24 -4.50
CA PHE A 80 3.89 8.57 -4.51
C PHE A 80 3.07 8.96 -5.74
N LEU A 81 2.63 7.96 -6.49
CA LEU A 81 1.76 8.09 -7.65
C LEU A 81 0.44 7.37 -7.38
N LEU A 82 -0.68 7.97 -7.77
CA LEU A 82 -2.00 7.38 -7.66
C LEU A 82 -2.44 6.95 -9.04
N ALA A 83 -2.67 5.65 -9.24
CA ALA A 83 -3.28 5.14 -10.48
C ALA A 83 -4.82 5.08 -10.40
N SER A 84 -5.38 5.55 -9.29
CA SER A 84 -6.82 5.67 -9.10
C SER A 84 -7.12 7.04 -8.52
N ASP A 85 -8.06 7.77 -9.11
CA ASP A 85 -8.45 9.09 -8.63
C ASP A 85 -9.13 8.96 -7.24
N PRO A 86 -8.58 9.55 -6.17
CA PRO A 86 -9.13 9.46 -4.83
C PRO A 86 -10.52 10.09 -4.70
N LEU A 87 -10.93 10.97 -5.62
CA LEU A 87 -12.26 11.58 -5.61
C LEU A 87 -13.34 10.63 -6.14
N THR A 88 -12.98 9.70 -7.02
CA THR A 88 -13.95 8.86 -7.76
C THR A 88 -13.80 7.35 -7.48
N ALA A 89 -12.60 6.87 -7.18
CA ALA A 89 -12.32 5.43 -7.02
C ALA A 89 -12.93 4.81 -5.75
N GLY A 90 -13.16 5.60 -4.70
CA GLY A 90 -13.74 5.14 -3.44
C GLY A 90 -12.89 4.07 -2.72
N GLY A 91 -13.54 3.20 -1.94
CA GLY A 91 -12.89 2.09 -1.22
C GLY A 91 -12.31 2.48 0.14
N TYR A 92 -12.68 1.72 1.19
CA TYR A 92 -12.34 2.06 2.57
C TYR A 92 -10.83 2.11 2.82
N TYR A 93 -10.09 1.08 2.40
CA TYR A 93 -8.63 1.03 2.65
C TYR A 93 -7.88 2.07 1.82
N PHE A 94 -8.19 2.18 0.53
CA PHE A 94 -7.57 3.18 -0.35
C PHE A 94 -7.72 4.61 0.21
N GLN A 95 -8.94 5.02 0.58
CA GLN A 95 -9.14 6.35 1.17
C GLN A 95 -8.38 6.56 2.48
N LYS A 96 -8.22 5.49 3.27
CA LYS A 96 -7.46 5.53 4.52
C LYS A 96 -5.96 5.67 4.27
N GLU A 97 -5.44 5.05 3.22
CA GLU A 97 -4.05 5.17 2.75
C GLU A 97 -3.77 6.59 2.27
N ILE A 98 -4.62 7.15 1.39
CA ILE A 98 -4.51 8.52 0.89
C ILE A 98 -4.50 9.53 2.03
N LYS A 99 -5.44 9.40 2.98
CA LYS A 99 -5.51 10.26 4.18
C LYS A 99 -4.26 10.14 5.07
N PHE A 100 -3.60 8.99 5.07
CA PHE A 100 -2.39 8.78 5.85
C PHE A 100 -1.17 9.40 5.17
N ILE A 101 -0.94 9.12 3.88
CA ILE A 101 0.24 9.62 3.17
C ILE A 101 0.22 11.14 2.99
N SER A 102 -0.94 11.76 2.84
CA SER A 102 -1.09 13.22 2.65
C SER A 102 -0.59 14.06 3.82
N ARG A 103 -0.30 13.42 4.96
CA ARG A 103 0.30 14.06 6.15
C ARG A 103 1.82 14.14 6.09
N TYR A 104 2.45 13.41 5.18
CA TYR A 104 3.91 13.20 5.15
C TYR A 104 4.51 13.50 3.77
N VAL A 105 3.76 13.28 2.70
CA VAL A 105 4.23 13.42 1.32
C VAL A 105 3.13 14.02 0.45
N THR A 106 3.54 14.66 -0.64
CA THR A 106 2.66 14.94 -1.78
C THR A 106 2.58 13.72 -2.69
N TYR A 107 1.52 13.62 -3.47
CA TYR A 107 1.33 12.57 -4.47
C TYR A 107 0.86 13.16 -5.80
N GLN A 108 1.04 12.41 -6.88
CA GLN A 108 0.60 12.80 -8.22
C GLN A 108 -0.41 11.78 -8.74
N LEU A 109 -1.47 12.24 -9.40
CA LEU A 109 -2.40 11.38 -10.11
C LEU A 109 -1.83 11.06 -11.50
N ILE A 110 -1.86 9.79 -11.91
CA ILE A 110 -1.32 9.28 -13.17
C ILE A 110 -2.33 8.43 -13.94
#